data_AF-A0A350Y3W7-F1
#
_entry.id   AF-A0A350Y3W7-F1
#
_cell.length_a   1.000
_cell.length_b   1.000
_cell.length_c   1.000
_cell.angle_alpha   90.00
_cell.angle_beta   90.00
_cell.angle_gamma   90.00
#
_symmetry.space_group_name_H-M   'P 1'
#
loop_
_entity.id
_entity.type
_entity.pdbx_description
1 polymer ?
#
loop_
_entity_poly.entity_id
_entity_poly.type
_entity_poly.pdbx_seq_one_letter_code
_entity_poly.pdbx_strand_id
1 'polypeptide(L)'
;MVNPRRRNGLILYKRYHAEFAGPGAAVGKPFDLDCEFVLPVGDLELIHPESDDARKRAYLIRRQWILLTRQITDNPDPLQRAQRIIEQFEGFFGADTVAQIPDEALALLVGVLPLTVRIVRYQFPNSA
;
A
#
# COMPACT_ATOMS: atom_id res chain seq x y z
N MET A 1 7.42 6.52 12.07
CA MET A 1 6.41 6.82 11.03
C MET A 1 7.10 6.87 9.68
N VAL A 2 6.38 6.61 8.60
CA VAL A 2 6.90 6.78 7.23
C VAL A 2 7.12 8.27 6.97
N ASN A 3 8.25 8.66 6.39
CA ASN A 3 8.54 10.08 6.13
C ASN A 3 7.45 10.72 5.25
N PRO A 4 6.72 11.76 5.72
CA PRO A 4 5.67 12.41 4.94
C PRO A 4 6.19 13.23 3.74
N ARG A 5 7.50 13.49 3.65
CA ARG A 5 8.10 14.33 2.59
C ARG A 5 8.62 13.52 1.39
N ARG A 6 8.43 12.20 1.37
CA ARG A 6 8.91 11.31 0.31
C ARG A 6 7.77 10.52 -0.32
N ARG A 7 7.99 10.05 -1.55
CA ARG A 7 7.11 9.05 -2.20
C ARG A 7 7.55 7.67 -1.74
N ASN A 8 7.18 7.32 -0.52
CA ASN A 8 7.59 6.07 0.10
C ASN A 8 6.47 5.44 0.92
N GLY A 9 6.62 4.14 1.21
CA GLY A 9 5.70 3.44 2.07
C GLY A 9 6.16 2.04 2.41
N LEU A 10 5.37 1.39 3.25
CA LEU A 10 5.53 -0.02 3.60
C LEU A 10 4.28 -0.78 3.23
N ILE A 11 4.45 -1.92 2.56
CA ILE A 11 3.43 -2.96 2.50
C ILE A 11 3.74 -3.93 3.65
N LEU A 12 2.80 -4.05 4.58
CA LEU A 12 2.91 -4.85 5.79
C LEU A 12 2.12 -6.13 5.58
N TYR A 13 2.82 -7.26 5.45
CA TYR A 13 2.20 -8.57 5.32
C TYR A 13 1.71 -9.02 6.69
N LYS A 14 0.43 -9.37 6.74
CA LYS A 14 -0.21 -10.03 7.86
C LYS A 14 -0.64 -11.42 7.40
N ARG A 15 -1.08 -12.24 8.35
CA ARG A 15 -1.38 -13.65 8.11
C ARG A 15 -2.32 -13.92 6.91
N TYR A 16 -3.27 -13.04 6.63
CA TYR A 16 -4.29 -13.26 5.58
C TYR A 16 -4.47 -12.10 4.59
N HIS A 17 -3.78 -10.98 4.82
CA HIS A 17 -3.92 -9.78 4.01
C HIS A 17 -2.66 -8.93 4.12
N ALA A 18 -2.58 -7.88 3.31
CA ALA A 18 -1.56 -6.86 3.46
C ALA A 18 -2.19 -5.51 3.77
N GLU A 19 -1.43 -4.63 4.41
CA GLU A 19 -1.83 -3.25 4.64
C GLU A 19 -0.76 -2.30 4.09
N PHE A 20 -1.20 -1.19 3.52
CA PHE A 20 -0.28 -0.15 3.07
C PHE A 20 -0.16 0.97 4.10
N ALA A 21 1.06 1.27 4.52
CA ALA A 21 1.40 2.43 5.31
C ALA A 21 2.19 3.41 4.43
N GLY A 22 1.50 4.40 3.88
CA GLY A 22 2.11 5.43 3.02
C GLY A 22 2.73 6.58 3.82
N PRO A 23 3.14 7.67 3.13
CA PRO A 23 3.82 8.80 3.76
C PRO A 23 3.03 9.37 4.93
N GLY A 24 3.74 9.67 6.03
CA GLY A 24 3.16 10.19 7.26
C GLY A 24 2.45 9.15 8.12
N ALA A 25 2.24 7.93 7.63
CA ALA A 25 1.57 6.89 8.40
C ALA A 25 2.43 6.40 9.56
N ALA A 26 1.80 6.17 10.70
CA ALA A 26 2.42 5.45 11.79
C ALA A 26 2.64 3.98 11.41
N VAL A 27 3.77 3.43 11.83
CA VAL A 27 4.18 2.04 11.65
C VAL A 27 4.89 1.57 12.92
N GLY A 28 4.77 0.28 13.22
CA GLY A 28 5.26 -0.35 14.43
C GLY A 28 4.20 -0.46 15.54
N LYS A 29 4.65 -0.81 16.74
CA LYS A 29 3.77 -1.10 17.88
C LYS A 29 2.91 0.13 18.25
N PRO A 30 1.63 -0.06 18.61
CA PRO A 30 0.94 -1.34 18.80
C PRO A 30 0.27 -1.93 17.54
N PHE A 31 0.27 -1.25 16.39
CA PHE A 31 -0.61 -1.59 15.26
C PHE A 31 -0.15 -2.79 14.43
N ASP A 32 1.16 -3.00 14.35
CA ASP A 32 1.77 -3.96 13.41
C ASP A 32 2.42 -5.13 14.16
N LEU A 33 1.85 -5.54 15.31
CA LEU A 33 2.33 -6.67 16.12
C LEU A 33 2.18 -8.02 15.42
N ASP A 34 1.21 -8.13 14.52
CA ASP A 34 0.87 -9.29 13.68
C ASP A 34 1.54 -9.23 12.31
N CYS A 35 2.45 -8.29 12.09
CA CYS A 35 3.19 -8.17 10.84
C CYS A 35 4.25 -9.28 10.75
N GLU A 36 4.18 -10.09 9.70
CA GLU A 36 5.09 -11.20 9.45
C GLU A 36 6.25 -10.79 8.55
N PHE A 37 5.97 -9.94 7.55
CA PHE A 37 6.96 -9.42 6.60
C PHE A 37 6.68 -7.98 6.22
N VAL A 38 7.71 -7.28 5.77
CA VAL A 38 7.64 -5.89 5.35
C VAL A 38 8.28 -5.74 3.98
N LEU A 39 7.55 -5.15 3.04
CA LEU A 39 8.08 -4.77 1.73
C LEU A 39 8.17 -3.23 1.65
N PRO A 40 9.40 -2.67 1.55
CA PRO A 40 9.58 -1.26 1.25
C PRO A 40 9.11 -0.93 -0.16
N VAL A 41 8.47 0.22 -0.33
CA VAL A 41 8.06 0.76 -1.64
C VAL A 41 8.59 2.19 -1.79
N GLY A 42 9.23 2.47 -2.93
CA GLY A 42 9.89 3.75 -3.20
C GLY A 42 11.11 3.99 -2.30
N ASP A 43 11.45 5.27 -2.10
CA ASP A 43 12.63 5.68 -1.31
C ASP A 43 12.33 5.67 0.19
N LEU A 44 12.22 4.47 0.76
CA LEU A 44 11.83 4.29 2.16
C LEU A 44 12.75 5.05 3.13
N GLU A 45 12.17 6.00 3.84
CA GLU A 45 12.71 6.62 5.03
C GLU A 45 11.70 6.56 6.18
N LEU A 46 12.14 6.07 7.34
CA LEU A 46 11.37 6.09 8.58
C LEU A 46 11.92 7.17 9.49
N ILE A 47 11.02 7.95 10.09
CA ILE A 47 11.38 9.03 11.02
C ILE A 47 10.62 8.89 12.34
N HIS A 48 11.19 9.44 13.41
CA HIS A 48 10.51 9.54 14.70
C HIS A 48 9.59 10.77 14.73
N PRO A 49 8.33 10.66 15.18
CA PRO A 49 7.48 11.84 15.38
C PRO A 49 8.05 12.73 16.49
N GLU A 50 8.20 14.03 16.23
CA GLU A 50 8.82 14.98 17.17
C GLU A 50 7.92 15.39 18.35
N SER A 51 6.62 15.08 18.28
CA SER A 51 5.65 15.42 19.32
C SER A 51 4.48 14.44 19.39
N ASP A 52 3.74 14.50 20.50
CA ASP A 52 2.50 13.74 20.69
C ASP A 52 1.45 14.05 19.63
N ASP A 53 1.34 15.30 19.20
CA ASP A 53 0.42 15.70 18.14
C ASP A 53 0.87 15.18 16.77
N ALA A 54 2.19 15.18 16.50
CA ALA A 54 2.72 14.54 15.30
C ALA A 54 2.42 13.02 15.30
N ARG A 55 2.53 12.36 16.46
CA ARG A 55 2.18 10.94 16.63
C ARG A 55 0.69 10.69 16.39
N LYS A 56 -0.20 11.49 16.97
CA LYS A 56 -1.66 11.41 16.73
C LYS A 56 -2.01 11.60 15.25
N ARG A 57 -1.39 12.60 14.59
CA ARG A 57 -1.58 12.81 13.14
C ARG A 57 -1.14 11.59 12.33
N ALA A 58 -0.01 10.97 12.69
CA ALA A 58 0.45 9.77 12.00
C ALA A 58 -0.53 8.59 12.13
N TYR A 59 -1.24 8.47 13.26
CA TYR A 59 -2.32 7.48 13.43
C TYR A 59 -3.53 7.78 12.54
N LEU A 60 -3.93 9.05 12.43
CA LEU A 60 -5.03 9.46 11.55
C LEU A 60 -4.69 9.22 10.08
N ILE A 61 -3.47 9.50 9.66
CA ILE A 61 -2.98 9.22 8.30
C ILE A 61 -2.95 7.71 8.03
N ARG A 62 -2.48 6.90 9.00
CA ARG A 62 -2.52 5.43 8.88
C ARG A 62 -3.93 4.92 8.62
N ARG A 63 -4.94 5.47 9.32
CA ARG A 63 -6.35 5.16 9.08
C ARG A 63 -6.82 5.58 7.67
N GLN A 64 -6.37 6.72 7.14
CA GLN A 64 -6.74 7.15 5.79
C GLN A 64 -6.24 6.17 4.72
N TRP A 65 -5.01 5.66 4.85
CA TRP A 65 -4.49 4.64 3.93
C TRP A 65 -5.29 3.34 3.96
N ILE A 66 -5.71 2.89 5.16
CA ILE A 66 -6.59 1.72 5.32
C ILE A 66 -7.96 1.96 4.66
N LEU A 67 -8.51 3.17 4.78
CA LEU A 67 -9.78 3.51 4.12
C LEU A 67 -9.66 3.53 2.60
N LEU A 68 -8.52 3.97 2.05
CA LEU A 68 -8.27 3.96 0.61
C LEU A 68 -8.25 2.54 0.05
N THR A 69 -7.52 1.61 0.68
CA THR A 69 -7.50 0.21 0.23
C THR A 69 -8.85 -0.46 0.41
N ARG A 70 -9.60 -0.13 1.49
CA ARG A 70 -10.97 -0.60 1.69
C ARG A 70 -11.90 -0.15 0.56
N GLN A 71 -11.88 1.12 0.15
CA GLN A 71 -12.71 1.62 -0.94
C GLN A 71 -12.46 0.89 -2.26
N ILE A 72 -11.22 0.47 -2.51
CA ILE A 72 -10.91 -0.36 -3.67
C ILE A 72 -11.51 -1.76 -3.46
N THR A 73 -11.29 -2.37 -2.30
CA THR A 73 -11.76 -3.72 -1.95
C THR A 73 -13.29 -3.87 -1.96
N ASP A 74 -14.03 -2.79 -1.69
CA ASP A 74 -15.50 -2.77 -1.72
C ASP A 74 -16.07 -2.90 -3.16
N ASN A 75 -15.24 -2.81 -4.21
CA ASN A 75 -15.67 -3.11 -5.58
C ASN A 75 -15.85 -4.64 -5.77
N PRO A 76 -17.03 -5.12 -6.21
CA PRO A 76 -17.29 -6.55 -6.38
C PRO A 76 -16.42 -7.20 -7.48
N ASP A 77 -15.95 -6.44 -8.46
CA ASP A 77 -15.18 -6.97 -9.59
C ASP A 77 -13.68 -7.10 -9.24
N PRO A 78 -13.11 -8.32 -9.21
CA PRO A 78 -11.71 -8.54 -8.86
C PRO A 78 -10.71 -7.94 -9.87
N LEU A 79 -11.04 -7.88 -11.16
CA LEU A 79 -10.15 -7.27 -12.16
C LEU A 79 -10.10 -5.75 -11.95
N GLN A 80 -11.24 -5.13 -11.70
CA GLN A 80 -11.29 -3.70 -11.40
C GLN A 80 -10.59 -3.36 -10.07
N ARG A 81 -10.66 -4.24 -9.06
CA ARG A 81 -9.89 -4.06 -7.82
C ARG A 81 -8.39 -4.04 -8.09
N ALA A 82 -7.90 -5.02 -8.85
CA ALA A 82 -6.49 -5.11 -9.25
C ALA A 82 -6.04 -3.89 -10.08
N GLN A 83 -6.86 -3.47 -11.06
CA GLN A 83 -6.57 -2.30 -11.88
C GLN A 83 -6.50 -1.02 -11.04
N ARG A 84 -7.49 -0.77 -10.19
CA ARG A 84 -7.51 0.43 -9.35
C ARG A 84 -6.32 0.52 -8.42
N ILE A 85 -5.90 -0.59 -7.78
CA ILE A 85 -4.73 -0.53 -6.89
C ILE A 85 -3.44 -0.26 -7.66
N ILE A 86 -3.28 -0.83 -8.86
CA ILE A 86 -2.16 -0.55 -9.75
C ILE A 86 -2.16 0.94 -10.12
N GLU A 87 -3.26 1.47 -10.66
CA GLU A 87 -3.36 2.88 -11.09
C GLU A 87 -3.11 3.86 -9.93
N GLN A 88 -3.66 3.59 -8.75
CA GLN A 88 -3.43 4.42 -7.57
C GLN A 88 -1.94 4.42 -7.16
N PHE A 89 -1.30 3.24 -7.17
CA PHE A 89 0.11 3.14 -6.84
C PHE A 89 0.99 3.75 -7.94
N GLU A 90 0.64 3.62 -9.22
CA GLU A 90 1.40 4.19 -10.33
C GLU A 90 1.33 5.72 -10.33
N GLY A 91 0.14 6.29 -10.07
CA GLY A 91 -0.03 7.73 -9.91
C GLY A 91 0.79 8.29 -8.73
N PHE A 92 1.01 7.48 -7.69
CA PHE A 92 1.74 7.90 -6.49
C PHE A 92 3.26 7.66 -6.58
N PHE A 93 3.69 6.50 -7.05
CA PHE A 93 5.09 6.03 -7.05
C PHE A 93 5.76 6.03 -8.43
N GLY A 94 4.99 6.15 -9.51
CA GLY A 94 5.44 5.94 -10.88
C GLY A 94 5.41 4.46 -11.31
N ALA A 95 5.20 4.23 -12.60
CA ALA A 95 5.06 2.89 -13.18
C ALA A 95 6.28 1.99 -12.93
N ASP A 96 7.50 2.52 -13.06
CA ASP A 96 8.73 1.74 -12.85
C ASP A 96 8.82 1.18 -11.43
N THR A 97 8.49 1.99 -10.42
CA THR A 97 8.46 1.56 -9.02
C THR A 97 7.41 0.48 -8.80
N VAL A 98 6.22 0.65 -9.37
CA VAL A 98 5.11 -0.30 -9.22
C VAL A 98 5.39 -1.62 -9.92
N ALA A 99 6.07 -1.59 -11.06
CA ALA A 99 6.47 -2.80 -11.78
C ALA A 99 7.37 -3.72 -10.94
N GLN A 100 8.12 -3.17 -9.98
CA GLN A 100 8.95 -3.95 -9.05
C GLN A 100 8.18 -4.55 -7.88
N ILE A 101 6.93 -4.12 -7.63
CA ILE A 101 6.11 -4.66 -6.55
C ILE A 101 5.62 -6.07 -6.95
N PRO A 102 5.82 -7.11 -6.11
CA PRO A 102 5.31 -8.44 -6.40
C PRO A 102 3.80 -8.47 -6.57
N ASP A 103 3.31 -9.29 -7.52
CA ASP A 103 1.87 -9.47 -7.77
C ASP A 103 1.12 -9.84 -6.47
N GLU A 104 1.72 -10.72 -5.65
CA GLU A 104 1.22 -11.14 -4.33
C GLU A 104 0.96 -9.96 -3.39
N ALA A 105 1.86 -8.97 -3.38
CA ALA A 105 1.75 -7.82 -2.49
C ALA A 105 0.50 -6.99 -2.82
N LEU A 106 0.32 -6.68 -4.11
CA LEU A 106 -0.86 -5.94 -4.60
C LEU A 106 -2.14 -6.76 -4.43
N ALA A 107 -2.06 -8.07 -4.66
CA ALA A 107 -3.20 -8.97 -4.52
C ALA A 107 -3.72 -9.00 -3.08
N LEU A 108 -2.82 -9.10 -2.10
CA LEU A 108 -3.14 -9.11 -0.67
C LEU A 108 -3.67 -7.76 -0.16
N LEU A 109 -3.33 -6.63 -0.80
CA LEU A 109 -3.86 -5.31 -0.45
C LEU A 109 -5.35 -5.15 -0.78
N VAL A 110 -5.85 -5.87 -1.81
CA VAL A 110 -7.22 -5.70 -2.32
C VAL A 110 -8.02 -7.00 -2.40
N GLY A 111 -7.51 -8.09 -1.82
CA GLY A 111 -8.21 -9.36 -1.67
C GLY A 111 -8.52 -10.05 -3.00
N VAL A 112 -7.54 -10.15 -3.89
CA VAL A 112 -7.64 -10.86 -5.18
C VAL A 112 -6.55 -11.93 -5.29
N LEU A 113 -6.57 -12.72 -6.36
CA LEU A 113 -5.49 -13.68 -6.64
C LEU A 113 -4.31 -12.96 -7.32
N PRO A 114 -3.05 -13.39 -7.10
CA PRO A 114 -1.88 -12.84 -7.79
C PRO A 114 -2.00 -12.92 -9.32
N LEU A 115 -2.65 -13.97 -9.83
CA LEU A 115 -2.93 -14.12 -11.25
C LEU A 115 -3.84 -13.01 -11.79
N THR A 116 -4.79 -12.51 -10.99
CA THR A 116 -5.66 -11.39 -11.37
C THR A 116 -4.84 -10.12 -11.57
N VAL A 117 -3.88 -9.84 -10.68
CA VAL A 117 -2.94 -8.71 -10.81
C VAL A 117 -2.08 -8.87 -12.08
N ARG A 118 -1.56 -10.08 -12.31
CA ARG A 118 -0.75 -10.38 -13.50
C ARG A 118 -1.52 -10.18 -14.81
N ILE A 119 -2.78 -10.61 -14.87
CA ILE A 119 -3.66 -10.39 -16.03
C ILE A 119 -3.76 -8.89 -16.35
N VAL A 120 -4.04 -8.05 -15.34
CA VAL A 120 -4.14 -6.60 -15.55
C VAL A 120 -2.82 -6.01 -16.05
N ARG A 121 -1.69 -6.40 -15.46
CA ARG A 121 -0.36 -5.88 -15.83
C ARG A 121 0.06 -6.16 -17.28
N TYR A 122 -0.30 -7.32 -17.83
CA TYR A 122 0.26 -7.78 -19.11
C TYR A 122 -0.76 -7.97 -20.24
N GLN A 123 -2.05 -8.15 -19.93
CA GLN A 123 -3.09 -8.35 -20.95
C GLN A 123 -3.92 -7.09 -21.21
N PHE A 124 -3.94 -6.15 -20.25
CA PHE A 124 -4.55 -4.83 -20.41
C PHE A 124 -3.55 -3.74 -20.04
N PRO A 125 -2.35 -3.68 -20.66
CA PRO A 125 -1.45 -2.57 -20.41
C PRO A 125 -2.21 -1.28 -20.72
N ASN A 126 -2.33 -0.39 -19.73
CA ASN A 126 -2.99 0.90 -19.89
C ASN A 126 -2.42 1.56 -21.14
N SER A 127 -3.28 1.76 -22.15
CA SER A 127 -2.95 2.57 -23.33
C SER A 127 -2.55 3.95 -22.82
N ALA A 128 -1.25 4.24 -22.90
CA ALA A 128 -0.69 5.56 -22.65
C ALA A 128 -1.17 6.57 -23.70
#